data_AF-A0A672UKJ6-F1
#
_entry.id   AF-A0A672UKJ6-F1
#
_cell.length_a   1.000
_cell.length_b   1.000
_cell.length_c   1.000
_cell.angle_alpha   90.00
_cell.angle_beta   90.00
_cell.angle_gamma   90.00
#
_symmetry.space_group_name_H-M   'P 1'
#
loop_
_entity.id
_entity.type
_entity.pdbx_description
1 polymer ?
#
loop_
_entity_poly.entity_id
_entity_poly.type
_entity_poly.pdbx_seq_one_letter_code
_entity_poly.pdbx_strand_id
1 'polypeptide(L)'
;EDLLSTLRPVGSGFGANASALEKEIGPEQFPVNEHYFGLVNFGNTCYCNSVLQALYFCRPFRDKVLAYKSQPRKKENLLTCLADLFHSIATQKKKVGVIPPKKFITRLRKENELFDNYMQQDAHEFLNYLLNTIADILQEERKQEKQNGRLPNGNIDNENNSPPDPTWVHEIFQGTLTNETRCLTCETRGRVPA
;
A
#
# COMPACT_ATOMS: atom_id res chain seq x y z
N GLU A 1 60.03 20.43 -3.09
CA GLU A 1 58.98 21.28 -2.48
C GLU A 1 57.64 20.76 -2.97
N ASP A 2 57.05 19.88 -2.16
CA ASP A 2 55.99 18.93 -2.47
C ASP A 2 54.68 19.55 -2.97
N LEU A 3 54.19 19.05 -4.10
CA LEU A 3 52.83 19.25 -4.60
C LEU A 3 52.03 17.93 -4.58
N LEU A 4 52.35 17.06 -3.61
CA LEU A 4 51.77 15.73 -3.43
C LEU A 4 51.36 15.41 -1.98
N SER A 5 51.14 16.42 -1.14
CA SER A 5 50.57 16.21 0.19
C SER A 5 49.04 16.34 0.18
N THR A 6 48.42 15.16 0.18
CA THR A 6 47.15 14.87 0.84
C THR A 6 45.85 15.17 0.07
N LEU A 7 45.65 14.43 -1.03
CA LEU A 7 44.34 13.83 -1.29
C LEU A 7 43.94 13.03 -0.04
N ARG A 8 43.09 13.59 0.82
CA ARG A 8 42.44 12.79 1.87
C ARG A 8 41.57 11.75 1.16
N PRO A 9 41.71 10.45 1.46
CA PRO A 9 40.64 9.55 1.11
C PRO A 9 39.40 10.02 1.86
N VAL A 10 38.29 10.21 1.15
CA VAL A 10 36.95 10.30 1.78
C VAL A 10 36.65 8.90 2.33
N GLY A 11 37.30 8.59 3.45
CA GLY A 11 37.26 7.31 4.13
C GLY A 11 36.09 7.28 5.11
N SER A 12 35.09 6.49 4.75
CA SER A 12 34.37 5.58 5.65
C SER A 12 33.51 6.22 6.76
N GLY A 13 32.43 6.89 6.35
CA GLY A 13 31.30 7.19 7.25
C GLY A 13 30.41 5.97 7.57
N PHE A 14 30.69 4.80 7.01
CA PHE A 14 29.99 3.56 7.32
C PHE A 14 30.86 2.64 8.16
N GLY A 15 30.33 2.22 9.33
CA GLY A 15 30.94 1.13 10.09
C GLY A 15 31.02 -0.14 9.24
N ALA A 16 31.94 -1.06 9.60
CA ALA A 16 32.18 -2.31 8.88
C ALA A 16 30.94 -3.19 8.62
N ASN A 17 29.83 -2.89 9.31
CA ASN A 17 28.56 -3.61 9.26
C ASN A 17 27.51 -3.02 8.29
N ALA A 18 27.81 -1.96 7.54
CA ALA A 18 26.86 -1.38 6.58
C ALA A 18 26.66 -2.27 5.34
N SER A 19 25.41 -2.39 4.89
CA SER A 19 25.03 -3.11 3.68
C SER A 19 25.61 -2.46 2.41
N ALA A 20 25.62 -3.20 1.29
CA ALA A 20 26.07 -2.69 0.00
C ALA A 20 25.26 -1.46 -0.45
N LEU A 21 23.93 -1.50 -0.28
CA LEU A 21 23.04 -0.39 -0.61
C LEU A 21 23.31 0.86 0.23
N GLU A 22 23.58 0.69 1.53
CA GLU A 22 24.00 1.81 2.39
C GLU A 22 25.29 2.46 1.87
N LYS A 23 26.28 1.64 1.51
CA LYS A 23 27.56 2.11 0.98
C LYS A 23 27.40 2.83 -0.37
N GLU A 24 26.49 2.37 -1.22
CA GLU A 24 26.23 2.96 -2.54
C GLU A 24 25.50 4.31 -2.44
N ILE A 25 24.50 4.42 -1.57
CA ILE A 25 23.77 5.68 -1.33
C ILE A 25 24.66 6.72 -0.64
N GLY A 26 25.54 6.29 0.26
CA GLY A 26 26.37 7.20 1.04
C GLY A 26 25.68 7.68 2.33
N PRO A 27 26.45 8.03 3.37
CA PRO A 27 25.89 8.37 4.69
C PRO A 27 25.15 9.71 4.69
N GLU A 28 25.51 10.64 3.80
CA GLU A 28 24.89 11.97 3.71
C GLU A 28 23.54 11.97 2.99
N GLN A 29 23.33 11.03 2.06
CA GLN A 29 22.12 10.96 1.25
C GLN A 29 21.11 9.95 1.79
N PHE A 30 21.53 9.05 2.69
CA PHE A 30 20.64 8.05 3.26
C PHE A 30 19.59 8.72 4.17
N PRO A 31 18.29 8.67 3.85
CA PRO A 31 17.29 9.40 4.61
C PRO A 31 17.20 8.94 6.06
N VAL A 32 17.14 9.91 6.98
CA VAL A 32 16.98 9.64 8.41
C VAL A 32 15.56 9.10 8.62
N ASN A 33 15.46 7.87 9.12
CA ASN A 33 14.21 7.12 9.37
C ASN A 33 13.55 6.40 8.17
N GLU A 34 14.23 6.27 7.02
CA GLU A 34 13.77 5.35 5.97
C GLU A 34 14.41 3.97 6.10
N HIS A 35 13.63 2.94 5.76
CA HIS A 35 14.01 1.54 5.82
C HIS A 35 13.80 0.90 4.45
N TYR A 36 14.86 0.40 3.82
CA TYR A 36 14.82 -0.24 2.51
C TYR A 36 14.84 -1.75 2.65
N PHE A 37 13.67 -2.38 2.58
CA PHE A 37 13.55 -3.83 2.74
C PHE A 37 12.97 -4.48 1.50
N GLY A 38 13.71 -5.44 0.94
CA GLY A 38 13.20 -6.33 -0.10
C GLY A 38 12.15 -7.29 0.46
N LEU A 39 11.31 -7.83 -0.42
CA LEU A 39 10.30 -8.85 -0.05
C LEU A 39 10.68 -10.20 -0.66
N VAL A 40 10.64 -11.25 0.17
CA VAL A 40 10.90 -12.63 -0.29
C VAL A 40 9.82 -13.06 -1.28
N ASN A 41 10.22 -13.73 -2.36
CA ASN A 41 9.30 -14.34 -3.32
C ASN A 41 8.87 -15.74 -2.83
N PHE A 42 7.57 -16.01 -2.80
CA PHE A 42 6.97 -17.28 -2.35
C PHE A 42 6.35 -18.09 -3.51
N GLY A 43 7.13 -18.20 -4.60
CA GLY A 43 6.71 -18.87 -5.82
C GLY A 43 5.82 -17.96 -6.67
N ASN A 44 6.43 -17.33 -7.68
CA ASN A 44 5.77 -16.42 -8.61
C ASN A 44 4.97 -15.27 -7.96
N THR A 45 5.37 -14.81 -6.77
CA THR A 45 4.71 -13.68 -6.07
C THR A 45 5.37 -12.33 -6.34
N CYS A 46 6.19 -12.20 -7.38
CA CYS A 46 6.88 -10.94 -7.68
C CYS A 46 5.92 -9.83 -8.13
N TYR A 47 4.79 -10.18 -8.78
CA TYR A 47 3.71 -9.23 -9.10
C TYR A 47 3.16 -8.55 -7.84
N CYS A 48 3.05 -9.30 -6.74
CA CYS A 48 2.58 -8.81 -5.46
C CYS A 48 3.66 -7.96 -4.78
N ASN A 49 4.90 -8.46 -4.75
CA ASN A 49 6.01 -7.75 -4.14
C ASN A 49 6.27 -6.38 -4.80
N SER A 50 6.22 -6.29 -6.12
CA SER A 50 6.45 -5.02 -6.83
C SER A 50 5.37 -3.98 -6.51
N VAL A 51 4.10 -4.38 -6.48
CA VAL A 51 2.98 -3.51 -6.12
C VAL A 51 3.05 -3.07 -4.65
N LEU A 52 3.38 -3.98 -3.73
CA LEU A 52 3.54 -3.65 -2.32
C LEU A 52 4.66 -2.62 -2.10
N GLN A 53 5.77 -2.72 -2.84
CA GLN A 53 6.85 -1.73 -2.80
C GLN A 53 6.37 -0.38 -3.33
N ALA A 54 5.71 -0.35 -4.50
CA ALA A 54 5.17 0.88 -5.05
C ALA A 54 4.22 1.58 -4.07
N LEU A 55 3.29 0.84 -3.47
CA LEU A 55 2.35 1.36 -2.47
C LEU A 55 3.05 1.80 -1.17
N TYR A 56 4.11 1.13 -0.74
CA TYR A 56 4.87 1.55 0.44
C TYR A 56 5.55 2.91 0.24
N PHE A 57 6.05 3.19 -0.96
CA PHE A 57 6.66 4.49 -1.26
C PHE A 57 5.65 5.58 -1.65
N CYS A 58 4.38 5.24 -1.86
CA CYS A 58 3.27 6.20 -1.88
C CYS A 58 3.01 6.71 -0.45
N ARG A 59 3.72 7.77 -0.03
CA ARG A 59 3.67 8.30 1.35
C ARG A 59 2.26 8.49 1.92
N PRO A 60 1.30 9.12 1.21
CA PRO A 60 -0.06 9.29 1.73
C PRO A 60 -0.72 7.96 2.08
N PHE A 61 -0.50 6.93 1.27
CA PHE A 61 -1.03 5.59 1.50
C PHE A 61 -0.33 4.90 2.67
N ARG A 62 1.02 4.95 2.70
CA ARG A 62 1.82 4.41 3.80
C ARG A 62 1.38 4.97 5.14
N ASP A 63 1.20 6.29 5.24
CA ASP A 63 0.86 6.97 6.48
C ASP A 63 -0.54 6.55 6.98
N LYS A 64 -1.53 6.44 6.07
CA LYS A 64 -2.87 5.94 6.42
C LYS A 64 -2.85 4.49 6.88
N VAL A 65 -2.07 3.62 6.23
CA VAL A 65 -1.92 2.20 6.59
C VAL A 65 -1.24 2.05 7.96
N LEU A 66 -0.19 2.84 8.23
CA LEU A 66 0.47 2.85 9.54
C LEU A 66 -0.43 3.42 10.64
N ALA A 67 -1.22 4.46 10.35
CA ALA A 67 -2.23 4.97 11.28
C ALA A 67 -3.29 3.90 11.59
N TYR A 68 -3.76 3.15 10.58
CA TYR A 68 -4.68 2.04 10.76
C TYR A 68 -4.13 0.96 11.72
N LYS A 69 -2.83 0.65 11.67
CA LYS A 69 -2.18 -0.30 12.59
C LYS A 69 -2.24 0.11 14.06
N SER A 70 -2.30 1.42 14.34
CA SER A 70 -2.32 1.98 15.70
C SER A 70 -3.70 1.92 16.38
N GLN A 71 -4.75 1.65 15.61
CA GLN A 71 -6.12 1.54 16.13
C GLN A 71 -6.29 0.25 16.96
N PRO A 72 -7.22 0.24 17.94
CA PRO A 72 -7.48 -0.93 18.78
C PRO A 72 -7.84 -2.16 17.96
N ARG A 73 -7.53 -3.36 18.50
CA ARG A 73 -7.54 -4.65 17.79
C ARG A 73 -8.79 -4.82 16.92
N LYS A 74 -8.56 -4.76 15.60
CA LYS A 74 -9.55 -5.10 14.57
C LYS A 74 -9.50 -6.57 14.23
N LYS A 75 -10.60 -7.10 13.70
CA LYS A 75 -10.67 -8.47 13.17
C LYS A 75 -9.66 -8.63 12.04
N GLU A 76 -8.97 -9.77 12.00
CA GLU A 76 -7.96 -10.02 10.97
C GLU A 76 -8.59 -10.05 9.56
N ASN A 77 -8.04 -9.22 8.68
CA ASN A 77 -8.36 -9.07 7.25
C ASN A 77 -7.11 -8.67 6.45
N LEU A 78 -7.22 -8.63 5.11
CA LEU A 78 -6.09 -8.27 4.24
C LEU A 78 -5.45 -6.91 4.60
N LEU A 79 -6.25 -5.90 4.96
CA LEU A 79 -5.76 -4.59 5.40
C LEU A 79 -4.96 -4.68 6.70
N THR A 80 -5.40 -5.47 7.68
CA THR A 80 -4.61 -5.68 8.92
C THR A 80 -3.28 -6.38 8.62
N CYS A 81 -3.26 -7.36 7.70
CA CYS A 81 -2.01 -8.01 7.28
C CYS A 81 -1.08 -7.06 6.52
N LEU A 82 -1.61 -6.17 5.69
CA LEU A 82 -0.86 -5.12 5.01
C LEU A 82 -0.27 -4.13 6.04
N ALA A 83 -1.08 -3.72 7.01
CA ALA A 83 -0.68 -2.81 8.07
C ALA A 83 0.43 -3.40 8.93
N ASP A 84 0.34 -4.69 9.27
CA ASP A 84 1.40 -5.44 9.95
C ASP A 84 2.69 -5.49 9.12
N LEU A 85 2.59 -5.71 7.81
CA LEU A 85 3.74 -5.74 6.91
C LEU A 85 4.42 -4.37 6.82
N PHE A 86 3.66 -3.29 6.60
CA PHE A 86 4.20 -1.94 6.51
C PHE A 86 4.82 -1.49 7.83
N HIS A 87 4.18 -1.81 8.96
CA HIS A 87 4.71 -1.57 10.28
C HIS A 87 6.01 -2.37 10.52
N SER A 88 6.06 -3.63 10.09
CA SER A 88 7.25 -4.47 10.18
C SER A 88 8.43 -3.86 9.41
N ILE A 89 8.21 -3.25 8.24
CA ILE A 89 9.27 -2.54 7.49
C ILE A 89 9.68 -1.26 8.23
N ALA A 90 8.71 -0.45 8.64
CA ALA A 90 8.96 0.88 9.22
C ALA A 90 9.64 0.85 10.61
N THR A 91 9.59 -0.28 11.31
CA THR A 91 10.12 -0.44 12.68
C THR A 91 11.38 -1.30 12.74
N GLN A 92 11.99 -1.62 11.60
CA GLN A 92 13.21 -2.39 11.57
C GLN A 92 14.35 -1.65 12.26
N LYS A 93 15.20 -2.39 12.98
CA LYS A 93 16.42 -1.82 13.59
C LYS A 93 17.51 -1.54 12.55
N LYS A 94 17.53 -2.34 11.48
CA LYS A 94 18.47 -2.19 10.37
C LYS A 94 17.86 -1.29 9.32
N LYS A 95 18.67 -0.46 8.69
CA LYS A 95 18.27 0.40 7.57
C LYS A 95 17.95 -0.37 6.29
N VAL A 96 18.62 -1.50 6.07
CA VAL A 96 18.47 -2.32 4.86
C VAL A 96 18.33 -3.80 5.23
N GLY A 97 17.47 -4.53 4.51
CA GLY A 97 17.33 -5.96 4.68
C GLY A 97 16.27 -6.60 3.79
N VAL A 98 15.76 -7.75 4.23
CA VAL A 98 14.71 -8.51 3.52
C VAL A 98 13.67 -8.99 4.53
N ILE A 99 12.39 -8.84 4.20
CA ILE A 99 11.26 -9.29 5.02
C ILE A 99 10.44 -10.35 4.24
N PRO A 100 10.05 -11.45 4.89
CA PRO A 100 9.13 -12.42 4.30
C PRO A 100 7.66 -12.01 4.51
N PRO A 101 6.90 -11.63 3.46
CA PRO A 101 5.48 -11.26 3.58
C PRO A 101 4.52 -12.47 3.77
N LYS A 102 4.92 -13.51 4.54
CA LYS A 102 4.18 -14.79 4.65
C LYS A 102 2.71 -14.59 5.04
N LYS A 103 2.45 -13.83 6.11
CA LYS A 103 1.07 -13.61 6.60
C LYS A 103 0.20 -12.93 5.55
N PHE A 104 0.73 -11.92 4.86
CA PHE A 104 0.01 -11.22 3.81
C PHE A 104 -0.30 -12.15 2.62
N ILE A 105 0.69 -12.91 2.13
CA ILE A 105 0.48 -13.86 1.03
C ILE A 105 -0.52 -14.95 1.40
N THR A 106 -0.42 -15.54 2.59
CA THR A 106 -1.39 -16.53 3.06
C THR A 106 -2.81 -15.94 3.13
N ARG A 107 -2.94 -14.69 3.57
CA ARG A 107 -4.24 -14.03 3.64
C ARG A 107 -4.80 -13.73 2.25
N LEU A 108 -3.97 -13.20 1.35
CA LEU A 108 -4.33 -12.91 -0.05
C LEU A 108 -4.89 -14.17 -0.75
N ARG A 109 -4.16 -15.28 -0.66
CA ARG A 109 -4.59 -16.57 -1.24
C ARG A 109 -5.92 -17.05 -0.65
N LYS A 110 -6.11 -16.88 0.66
CA LYS A 110 -7.35 -17.27 1.33
C LYS A 110 -8.56 -16.40 0.93
N GLU A 111 -8.35 -15.13 0.63
CA GLU A 111 -9.44 -14.20 0.33
C GLU A 111 -9.83 -14.16 -1.16
N ASN A 112 -8.96 -14.61 -2.07
CA ASN A 112 -9.27 -14.63 -3.49
C ASN A 112 -8.59 -15.81 -4.20
N GLU A 113 -9.42 -16.73 -4.69
CA GLU A 113 -9.02 -17.95 -5.39
C GLU A 113 -8.17 -17.69 -6.64
N LEU A 114 -8.34 -16.52 -7.29
CA LEU A 114 -7.52 -16.11 -8.42
C LEU A 114 -6.02 -16.10 -8.07
N PHE A 115 -5.70 -15.69 -6.85
CA PHE A 115 -4.33 -15.63 -6.36
C PHE A 115 -3.89 -16.92 -5.62
N ASP A 116 -4.81 -17.86 -5.36
CA ASP A 116 -4.55 -19.14 -4.67
C ASP A 116 -3.92 -20.21 -5.57
N ASN A 117 -2.81 -19.83 -6.19
CA ASN A 117 -2.00 -20.74 -6.98
C ASN A 117 -0.54 -20.25 -6.98
N TYR A 118 0.30 -20.98 -7.70
CA TYR A 118 1.72 -20.67 -7.86
C TYR A 118 2.04 -20.11 -9.24
N MET A 119 1.05 -19.61 -9.98
CA MET A 119 1.25 -19.00 -11.29
C MET A 119 1.66 -17.53 -11.16
N GLN A 120 2.32 -17.02 -12.20
CA GLN A 120 2.47 -15.57 -12.36
C GLN A 120 1.11 -14.94 -12.59
N GLN A 121 0.90 -13.75 -12.04
CA GLN A 121 -0.35 -13.01 -12.10
C GLN A 121 -0.10 -11.59 -12.61
N ASP A 122 -1.15 -10.93 -13.10
CA ASP A 122 -1.06 -9.54 -13.51
C ASP A 122 -0.96 -8.62 -12.27
N ALA A 123 0.09 -7.80 -12.22
CA ALA A 123 0.32 -6.85 -11.14
C ALA A 123 -0.78 -5.77 -11.08
N HIS A 124 -1.34 -5.37 -12.22
CA HIS A 124 -2.44 -4.41 -12.28
C HIS A 124 -3.73 -5.01 -11.72
N GLU A 125 -4.00 -6.29 -12.00
CA GLU A 125 -5.14 -7.00 -11.43
C GLU A 125 -5.01 -7.11 -9.90
N PHE A 126 -3.83 -7.46 -9.40
CA PHE A 126 -3.55 -7.46 -7.97
C PHE A 126 -3.71 -6.08 -7.32
N LEU A 127 -3.20 -5.02 -7.96
CA LEU A 127 -3.34 -3.65 -7.45
C LEU A 127 -4.81 -3.24 -7.31
N ASN A 128 -5.61 -3.45 -8.36
CA ASN A 128 -7.03 -3.12 -8.33
C ASN A 128 -7.78 -3.92 -7.28
N TYR A 129 -7.52 -5.23 -7.21
CA TYR A 129 -8.11 -6.07 -6.17
C TYR A 129 -7.76 -5.56 -4.77
N LEU A 130 -6.49 -5.26 -4.51
CA LEU A 130 -6.03 -4.79 -3.21
C LEU A 130 -6.67 -3.47 -2.79
N LEU A 131 -6.70 -2.47 -3.69
CA LEU A 131 -7.27 -1.15 -3.38
C LEU A 131 -8.77 -1.24 -3.12
N ASN A 132 -9.52 -1.96 -3.96
CA ASN A 132 -10.97 -2.16 -3.78
C ASN A 132 -11.26 -2.93 -2.49
N THR A 133 -10.52 -4.01 -2.21
CA THR A 133 -10.68 -4.79 -0.97
C THR A 133 -10.45 -3.92 0.27
N ILE A 134 -9.43 -3.05 0.26
CA ILE A 134 -9.18 -2.12 1.37
C ILE A 134 -10.32 -1.10 1.48
N ALA A 135 -10.80 -0.56 0.35
CA ALA A 135 -11.91 0.38 0.34
C ALA A 135 -13.18 -0.23 0.94
N ASP A 136 -13.52 -1.47 0.56
CA ASP A 136 -14.68 -2.21 1.06
C ASP A 136 -14.58 -2.48 2.57
N ILE A 137 -13.40 -2.91 3.05
CA ILE A 137 -13.15 -3.09 4.49
C ILE A 137 -13.44 -1.80 5.27
N LEU A 138 -12.95 -0.66 4.77
CA LEU A 138 -13.15 0.63 5.45
C LEU A 138 -14.60 1.12 5.41
N GLN A 139 -15.31 0.87 4.32
CA GLN A 139 -16.74 1.18 4.23
C GLN A 139 -17.55 0.34 5.21
N GLU A 140 -17.25 -0.96 5.28
CA GLU A 140 -17.92 -1.90 6.18
C GLU A 140 -17.70 -1.53 7.65
N GLU A 141 -16.47 -1.15 8.03
CA GLU A 141 -16.17 -0.67 9.39
C GLU A 141 -16.99 0.58 9.76
N ARG A 142 -17.08 1.56 8.85
CA ARG A 142 -17.91 2.77 9.09
C ARG A 142 -19.38 2.45 9.25
N LYS A 143 -19.92 1.49 8.48
CA LYS A 143 -21.31 1.04 8.61
C LYS A 143 -21.56 0.41 9.99
N GLN A 144 -20.62 -0.40 10.48
CA GLN A 144 -20.72 -1.02 11.80
C GLN A 144 -20.62 0.01 12.94
N GLU A 145 -19.77 1.02 12.82
CA GLU A 145 -19.70 2.13 13.79
C GLU A 145 -21.00 2.93 13.86
N LYS A 146 -21.62 3.23 12.71
CA LYS A 146 -22.93 3.91 12.65
C LYS A 146 -24.06 3.07 13.27
N GLN A 147 -24.01 1.75 13.11
CA GLN A 147 -25.00 0.83 13.73
C GLN A 147 -24.81 0.69 15.23
N ASN A 148 -23.56 0.53 15.70
CA ASN A 148 -23.25 0.35 17.11
C ASN A 148 -23.43 1.64 17.95
N GLY A 149 -23.41 2.82 17.31
CA GLY A 149 -23.63 4.11 17.96
C GLY A 149 -25.10 4.55 18.09
N ARG A 150 -26.06 3.83 17.48
CA ARG A 150 -27.50 4.15 17.60
C ARG A 150 -28.12 3.44 18.82
N LEU A 151 -28.54 4.22 19.82
CA LEU A 151 -29.49 3.77 20.87
C LEU A 151 -30.81 3.32 20.20
N PRO A 152 -31.60 2.38 20.78
CA PRO A 152 -32.67 1.68 20.08
C PRO A 152 -33.94 2.52 19.78
N ASN A 153 -33.89 3.85 19.84
CA ASN A 153 -35.10 4.69 19.80
C ASN A 153 -34.94 5.99 18.98
N GLY A 154 -34.60 5.85 17.69
CA GLY A 154 -34.59 6.97 16.74
C GLY A 154 -34.92 6.49 15.34
N ASN A 155 -35.88 7.17 14.70
CA ASN A 155 -36.53 6.85 13.43
C ASN A 155 -35.61 6.22 12.37
N ILE A 156 -36.17 5.21 11.69
CA ILE A 156 -35.64 4.60 10.47
C ILE A 156 -35.81 5.63 9.34
N ASP A 157 -34.96 6.64 9.33
CA ASP A 157 -34.85 7.52 8.17
C ASP A 157 -34.09 6.77 7.07
N ASN A 158 -34.75 6.74 5.92
CA ASN A 158 -34.46 5.97 4.73
C ASN A 158 -33.23 6.56 3.99
N GLU A 159 -32.04 6.54 4.60
CA GLU A 159 -30.76 6.96 4.00
C GLU A 159 -30.17 5.90 3.05
N ASN A 160 -30.99 5.22 2.25
CA ASN A 160 -30.54 4.17 1.32
C ASN A 160 -30.17 4.69 -0.08
N ASN A 161 -30.18 6.01 -0.32
CA ASN A 161 -29.94 6.60 -1.65
C ASN A 161 -28.75 7.56 -1.75
N SER A 162 -28.02 7.82 -0.67
CA SER A 162 -26.77 8.60 -0.76
C SER A 162 -25.59 7.67 -1.05
N PRO A 163 -24.71 8.00 -2.02
CA PRO A 163 -23.51 7.21 -2.26
C PRO A 163 -22.67 7.11 -0.97
N PRO A 164 -22.05 5.96 -0.69
CA PRO A 164 -21.27 5.78 0.52
C PRO A 164 -20.14 6.82 0.60
N ASP A 165 -19.95 7.37 1.79
CA ASP A 165 -18.90 8.37 2.05
C ASP A 165 -17.53 7.84 1.58
N PRO A 166 -16.73 8.63 0.83
CA PRO A 166 -15.46 8.18 0.30
C PRO A 166 -14.49 7.80 1.41
N THR A 167 -13.76 6.71 1.22
CA THR A 167 -12.71 6.25 2.14
C THR A 167 -11.40 6.96 1.87
N TRP A 168 -10.40 6.85 2.76
CA TRP A 168 -9.09 7.42 2.49
C TRP A 168 -8.37 6.76 1.29
N VAL A 169 -8.80 5.57 0.85
CA VAL A 169 -8.32 4.97 -0.41
C VAL A 169 -8.81 5.80 -1.59
N HIS A 170 -10.09 6.18 -1.57
CA HIS A 170 -10.69 7.04 -2.59
C HIS A 170 -10.06 8.44 -2.59
N GLU A 171 -9.79 9.02 -1.41
CA GLU A 171 -9.09 10.30 -1.29
C GLU A 171 -7.70 10.31 -1.96
N ILE A 172 -7.01 9.16 -2.00
CA ILE A 172 -5.65 9.05 -2.53
C ILE A 172 -5.64 8.67 -4.01
N PHE A 173 -6.49 7.73 -4.42
CA PHE A 173 -6.39 7.08 -5.74
C PHE A 173 -7.58 7.30 -6.66
N GLN A 174 -8.72 7.78 -6.16
CA GLN A 174 -9.91 7.95 -7.01
C GLN A 174 -9.76 9.20 -7.89
N GLY A 175 -9.96 9.00 -9.19
CA GLY A 175 -10.24 10.05 -10.16
C GLY A 175 -11.64 9.86 -10.76
N THR A 176 -12.04 10.78 -11.63
CA THR A 176 -13.28 10.64 -12.42
C THR A 176 -12.96 10.85 -13.87
N LEU A 177 -13.35 9.89 -14.71
CA LEU A 177 -13.22 9.98 -16.15
C LEU A 177 -14.60 10.27 -16.74
N THR A 178 -14.63 10.86 -17.93
CA THR A 178 -15.87 11.06 -18.68
C THR A 178 -15.64 10.54 -20.07
N ASN A 179 -16.33 9.46 -20.42
CA ASN A 179 -16.23 8.87 -21.74
C ASN A 179 -17.25 9.55 -22.67
N GLU A 180 -16.76 10.11 -23.77
CA GLU A 180 -17.59 10.73 -24.81
C GLU A 180 -17.49 9.92 -26.10
N THR A 181 -18.60 9.32 -26.50
CA THR A 181 -18.70 8.53 -27.73
C THR A 181 -19.51 9.30 -28.75
N ARG A 182 -18.92 9.61 -29.91
CA ARG A 182 -19.63 10.20 -31.05
C ARG A 182 -19.89 9.13 -32.12
N CYS A 183 -21.15 8.92 -32.48
CA CYS A 183 -21.50 8.11 -33.63
C CYS A 183 -21.04 8.82 -34.92
N LEU A 184 -20.27 8.13 -35.76
CA LEU A 184 -19.75 8.71 -37.01
C LEU A 184 -20.82 8.79 -38.12
N THR A 185 -21.97 8.12 -37.97
CA THR A 185 -23.05 8.10 -38.97
C THR A 185 -24.12 9.14 -38.68
N CYS A 186 -24.64 9.20 -37.46
CA CYS A 186 -25.71 10.13 -37.08
C CYS A 186 -25.23 11.31 -36.23
N GLU A 187 -23.93 11.40 -35.96
CA GLU A 187 -23.27 12.46 -35.18
C GLU A 187 -23.69 12.59 -33.71
N THR A 188 -24.63 11.76 -33.24
CA THR A 188 -25.07 11.72 -31.84
C THR A 188 -23.90 11.46 -30.90
N ARG A 189 -23.84 12.24 -29.82
CA ARG A 189 -22.83 12.11 -28.75
C ARG A 189 -23.47 11.53 -27.50
N GLY A 190 -22.90 10.44 -26.99
CA GLY A 190 -23.18 9.90 -25.67
C GLY A 190 -22.07 10.30 -24.71
N ARG A 191 -22.42 10.78 -23.52
CA ARG A 191 -21.47 11.08 -22.45
C ARG A 191 -21.83 10.26 -21.22
N VAL A 192 -20.89 9.47 -20.73
CA VAL A 192 -21.08 8.61 -19.56
C VAL A 192 -19.91 8.82 -18.60
N PRO A 193 -20.16 9.09 -17.30
CA PRO A 193 -19.11 9.06 -16.28
C PRO A 193 -18.48 7.66 -16.24
N ALA A 194 -17.16 7.58 -16.19
CA ALA A 194 -16.39 6.34 -16.14
C ALA A 194 -15.70 6.19 -14.79
#